data_AF-A0A3S1HKR9-F1
#
_entry.id   AF-A0A3S1HKR9-F1
#
_cell.length_a   1.000
_cell.length_b   1.000
_cell.length_c   1.000
_cell.angle_alpha   90.00
_cell.angle_beta   90.00
_cell.angle_gamma   90.00
#
_symmetry.space_group_name_H-M   'P 1'
#
loop_
_entity.id
_entity.type
_entity.pdbx_description
1 polymer ?
#
loop_
_entity_poly.entity_id
_entity_poly.type
_entity_poly.pdbx_seq_one_letter_code
_entity_poly.pdbx_strand_id
1 'polypeptide(L)'
;MSDSFDLDRAAEGLASAWRAGAQPAGLRADVRPRSLAEGYDVQDRLIALLGHAVVGWKIGLAGRNFYRGAGLSRPIFGRILAPRRHVSGEDVIVPRDASVTIELEIALVLACDAGPVVTPDLIESAHIGFEIVSSRLPDRQRIGVPATIADNCVSHAVV
;
A
#
# COMPACT_ATOMS: atom_id res chain seq x y z
N MET A 1 -31.58 3.36 -7.38
CA MET A 1 -30.68 4.45 -6.96
C MET A 1 -29.30 4.02 -7.39
N SER A 2 -28.55 4.80 -8.17
CA SER A 2 -27.25 4.32 -8.65
C SER A 2 -26.32 4.17 -7.44
N ASP A 3 -25.69 2.99 -7.31
CA ASP A 3 -24.58 2.75 -6.40
C ASP A 3 -23.37 3.58 -6.90
N SER A 4 -23.45 4.88 -6.66
CA SER A 4 -22.32 5.78 -6.85
C SER A 4 -21.24 5.39 -5.86
N PHE A 5 -20.00 5.33 -6.35
CA PHE A 5 -18.86 5.06 -5.51
C PHE A 5 -18.63 6.22 -4.53
N ASP A 6 -18.51 5.90 -3.25
CA ASP A 6 -18.26 6.84 -2.16
C ASP A 6 -16.80 6.73 -1.69
N LEU A 7 -15.97 7.63 -2.21
CA LEU A 7 -14.54 7.69 -1.94
C LEU A 7 -14.25 7.96 -0.46
N ASP A 8 -14.92 8.94 0.14
CA ASP A 8 -14.65 9.35 1.52
C ASP A 8 -14.99 8.22 2.48
N ARG A 9 -16.15 7.59 2.31
CA ARG A 9 -16.55 6.46 3.14
C ARG A 9 -15.66 5.24 2.96
N ALA A 10 -15.16 5.00 1.75
CA ALA A 10 -14.17 3.95 1.50
C ALA A 10 -12.86 4.22 2.26
N ALA A 11 -12.35 5.45 2.19
CA ALA A 11 -11.12 5.85 2.87
C ALA A 11 -11.26 5.86 4.39
N GLU A 12 -12.40 6.31 4.93
CA GLU A 12 -12.71 6.30 6.37
C GLU A 12 -12.77 4.87 6.92
N GLY A 13 -13.40 3.95 6.19
CA GLY A 13 -13.44 2.53 6.56
C GLY A 13 -12.05 1.91 6.64
N LEU A 14 -11.20 2.17 5.64
CA LEU A 14 -9.81 1.74 5.64
C LEU A 14 -9.00 2.41 6.76
N ALA A 15 -9.16 3.72 6.98
CA ALA A 15 -8.46 4.44 8.05
C ALA A 15 -8.82 3.88 9.44
N SER A 16 -10.10 3.55 9.66
CA SER A 16 -10.54 2.87 10.88
C SER A 16 -9.89 1.50 11.04
N ALA A 17 -9.84 0.69 9.97
CA ALA A 17 -9.19 -0.62 9.98
C ALA A 17 -7.68 -0.52 10.29
N TRP A 18 -7.00 0.45 9.68
CA TRP A 18 -5.58 0.74 9.90
C TRP A 18 -5.27 1.14 11.35
N ARG A 19 -6.12 2.00 11.95
CA ARG A 19 -5.96 2.44 13.35
C ARG A 19 -6.26 1.33 14.36
N ALA A 20 -7.27 0.51 14.07
CA ALA A 20 -7.67 -0.59 14.93
C ALA A 20 -6.75 -1.82 14.82
N GLY A 21 -5.92 -1.92 13.77
CA GLY A 21 -5.18 -3.13 13.46
C GLY A 21 -6.09 -4.32 13.12
N ALA A 22 -7.28 -4.03 12.57
CA ALA A 22 -8.33 -5.01 12.33
C ALA A 22 -8.65 -5.16 10.84
N GLN A 23 -9.23 -6.30 10.48
CA GLN A 23 -9.72 -6.58 9.13
C GLN A 23 -11.27 -6.54 9.17
N PRO A 24 -11.92 -5.53 8.56
CA PRO A 24 -13.37 -5.50 8.43
C PRO A 24 -13.85 -6.66 7.55
N ALA A 25 -15.13 -7.04 7.71
CA ALA A 25 -15.74 -8.17 6.99
C ALA A 25 -15.81 -8.02 5.46
N GLY A 26 -15.44 -6.85 4.91
CA GLY A 26 -15.33 -6.60 3.48
C GLY A 26 -15.72 -5.18 3.09
N LEU A 27 -15.43 -4.81 1.83
CA LEU A 27 -15.98 -3.61 1.22
C LEU A 27 -17.35 -3.90 0.62
N ARG A 28 -18.34 -3.11 1.03
CA ARG A 28 -19.65 -3.04 0.36
C ARG A 28 -19.47 -2.50 -1.06
N ALA A 29 -20.45 -2.75 -1.93
CA ALA A 29 -20.37 -2.36 -3.34
C ALA A 29 -20.20 -0.84 -3.53
N ASP A 30 -20.87 -0.03 -2.72
CA ASP A 30 -20.85 1.44 -2.73
C ASP A 30 -19.49 2.04 -2.34
N VAL A 31 -18.60 1.26 -1.71
CA VAL A 31 -17.27 1.72 -1.24
C VAL A 31 -16.12 0.94 -1.88
N ARG A 32 -16.40 0.08 -2.87
CA ARG A 32 -15.37 -0.71 -3.56
C ARG A 32 -14.88 0.06 -4.80
N PRO A 33 -13.60 0.43 -4.87
CA PRO A 33 -13.04 1.05 -6.07
C PRO A 33 -13.08 0.07 -7.26
N ARG A 34 -13.42 0.58 -8.43
CA ARG A 34 -13.68 -0.16 -9.67
C ARG A 34 -12.61 0.11 -10.73
N SER A 35 -11.83 1.18 -10.56
CA SER A 35 -10.73 1.56 -11.45
C SER A 35 -9.44 1.82 -10.67
N LEU A 36 -8.30 1.81 -11.37
CA LEU A 36 -7.02 2.17 -10.74
C LEU A 36 -7.03 3.60 -10.22
N ALA A 37 -7.67 4.53 -10.94
CA ALA A 37 -7.83 5.92 -10.52
C ALA A 37 -8.60 6.01 -9.20
N GLU A 38 -9.78 5.39 -9.11
CA GLU A 38 -10.55 5.33 -7.85
C GLU A 38 -9.74 4.67 -6.72
N GLY A 39 -8.92 3.66 -7.02
CA GLY A 39 -8.02 3.03 -6.06
C GLY A 39 -6.97 4.00 -5.51
N TYR A 40 -6.31 4.76 -6.39
CA TYR A 40 -5.33 5.79 -5.98
C TYR A 40 -6.00 6.96 -5.25
N ASP A 41 -7.17 7.41 -5.70
CA ASP A 41 -7.90 8.49 -5.02
C ASP A 41 -8.28 8.11 -3.57
N VAL A 42 -8.70 6.87 -3.34
CA VAL A 42 -8.92 6.35 -1.97
C VAL A 42 -7.61 6.24 -1.19
N GLN A 43 -6.53 5.80 -1.83
CA GLN A 43 -5.22 5.72 -1.17
C GLN A 43 -4.75 7.11 -0.72
N ASP A 44 -4.92 8.14 -1.55
CA ASP A 44 -4.57 9.53 -1.24
C ASP A 44 -5.36 10.01 -0.03
N ARG A 45 -6.68 9.76 -0.06
CA ARG A 45 -7.57 10.13 1.03
C ARG A 45 -7.28 9.38 2.32
N LEU A 46 -7.02 8.08 2.25
CA LEU A 46 -6.61 7.24 3.38
C LEU A 46 -5.37 7.82 4.06
N ILE A 47 -4.34 8.15 3.28
CA ILE A 47 -3.08 8.66 3.81
C ILE A 47 -3.28 10.02 4.47
N ALA A 48 -4.08 10.90 3.86
CA ALA A 48 -4.46 12.17 4.45
C ALA A 48 -5.23 12.00 5.77
N LEU A 49 -6.14 11.03 5.87
CA LEU A 49 -6.88 10.72 7.10
C LEU A 49 -5.98 10.14 8.19
N LEU A 50 -5.00 9.29 7.84
CA LEU A 50 -4.04 8.75 8.79
C LEU A 50 -3.10 9.84 9.34
N GLY A 51 -2.80 10.87 8.55
CA GLY A 51 -2.09 12.06 9.01
C GLY A 51 -0.62 11.84 9.35
N HIS A 52 -0.04 10.71 8.94
CA HIS A 52 1.38 10.41 9.14
C HIS A 52 2.22 10.94 7.99
N ALA A 53 3.46 11.33 8.30
CA ALA A 53 4.44 11.68 7.27
C ALA A 53 4.71 10.48 6.35
N VAL A 54 4.74 10.73 5.05
CA VAL A 54 5.22 9.77 4.05
C VAL A 54 6.73 9.88 3.99
N VAL A 55 7.44 8.78 4.27
CA VAL A 55 8.92 8.72 4.33
C VAL A 55 9.53 7.90 3.20
N GLY A 56 8.71 7.42 2.27
CA GLY A 56 9.15 6.65 1.12
C GLY A 56 8.00 6.04 0.34
N TRP A 57 8.36 5.23 -0.64
CA TRP A 57 7.42 4.55 -1.54
C TRP A 57 7.81 3.08 -1.67
N LYS A 58 6.81 2.22 -1.83
CA LYS A 58 7.00 0.81 -2.20
C LYS A 58 6.44 0.58 -3.61
N ILE A 59 7.04 -0.37 -4.33
CA ILE A 59 6.58 -0.77 -5.67
C ILE A 59 6.01 -2.18 -5.59
N GLY A 60 4.70 -2.31 -5.73
CA GLY A 60 4.02 -3.60 -5.80
C GLY A 60 3.90 -4.12 -7.23
N LEU A 61 3.89 -5.45 -7.40
CA LEU A 61 3.84 -6.10 -8.72
C LEU A 61 4.98 -5.67 -9.65
N ALA A 62 6.19 -5.46 -9.10
CA ALA A 62 7.32 -4.86 -9.81
C ALA A 62 7.80 -5.66 -11.05
N GLY A 63 7.72 -7.00 -10.99
CA GLY A 63 8.14 -7.85 -12.10
C GLY A 63 7.18 -7.78 -13.29
N ARG A 64 7.74 -7.79 -14.52
CA ARG A 64 6.97 -7.75 -15.78
C ARG A 64 5.86 -8.80 -15.86
N ASN A 65 6.13 -10.00 -15.37
CA ASN A 65 5.14 -11.08 -15.36
C ASN A 65 4.01 -10.82 -14.36
N PHE A 66 4.29 -10.16 -13.23
CA PHE A 66 3.29 -9.88 -12.20
C PHE A 66 2.32 -8.80 -12.63
N TYR A 67 2.78 -7.61 -13.04
CA TYR A 67 1.85 -6.56 -13.42
C TYR A 67 1.09 -6.90 -14.70
N ARG A 68 1.71 -7.57 -15.68
CA ARG A 68 1.00 -8.04 -16.88
C ARG A 68 -0.01 -9.15 -16.57
N GLY A 69 0.35 -10.08 -15.68
CA GLY A 69 -0.57 -11.13 -15.21
C GLY A 69 -1.79 -10.56 -14.48
N ALA A 70 -1.64 -9.40 -13.84
CA ALA A 70 -2.72 -8.64 -13.24
C ALA A 70 -3.48 -7.72 -14.21
N GLY A 71 -3.19 -7.79 -15.53
CA GLY A 71 -3.83 -6.97 -16.56
C GLY A 71 -3.40 -5.50 -16.57
N LEU A 72 -2.26 -5.18 -15.97
CA LEU A 72 -1.73 -3.82 -15.87
C LEU A 72 -0.64 -3.56 -16.93
N SER A 73 -0.46 -2.29 -17.27
CA SER A 73 0.65 -1.83 -18.11
C SER A 73 1.91 -1.49 -17.31
N ARG A 74 1.78 -1.31 -15.99
CA ARG A 74 2.85 -0.89 -15.07
C ARG A 74 2.63 -1.43 -13.65
N PRO A 75 3.66 -1.43 -12.79
CA PRO A 75 3.54 -1.71 -11.36
C PRO A 75 2.58 -0.75 -10.63
N ILE A 76 2.25 -1.10 -9.39
CA ILE A 76 1.45 -0.28 -8.47
C ILE A 76 2.32 0.30 -7.36
N PHE A 77 1.90 1.39 -6.73
CA PHE A 77 2.73 2.12 -5.77
C PHE A 77 2.02 2.33 -4.44
N GLY A 78 2.74 2.04 -3.35
CA GLY A 78 2.33 2.33 -1.99
C GLY A 78 3.21 3.39 -1.35
N ARG A 79 2.74 3.95 -0.24
CA ARG A 79 3.45 4.93 0.59
C ARG A 79 3.94 4.27 1.85
N ILE A 80 5.21 4.50 2.19
CA ILE A 80 5.78 4.11 3.47
C ILE A 80 5.48 5.25 4.44
N LEU A 81 4.71 4.95 5.49
CA LEU A 81 4.38 5.91 6.53
C LEU A 81 5.44 5.87 7.63
N ALA A 82 5.82 7.02 8.19
CA ALA A 82 6.82 7.12 9.25
C ALA A 82 6.67 6.09 10.40
N PRO A 83 5.48 5.89 11.00
CA PRO A 83 5.32 4.91 12.09
C PRO A 83 5.31 3.44 11.62
N ARG A 84 5.42 3.19 10.31
CA ARG A 84 5.50 1.85 9.72
C ARG A 84 6.89 1.52 9.17
N ARG A 85 7.84 2.45 9.31
CA ARG A 85 9.25 2.22 9.00
C ARG A 85 9.97 1.88 10.31
N HIS A 86 10.52 0.69 10.35
CA HIS A 86 11.29 0.17 11.46
C HIS A 86 12.77 0.13 11.12
N VAL A 87 13.60 -0.01 12.14
CA VAL A 87 15.02 -0.32 11.95
C VAL A 87 15.30 -1.79 12.27
N SER A 88 16.35 -2.34 11.68
CA SER A 88 16.77 -3.72 11.92
C SER A 88 16.89 -4.02 13.42
N GLY A 89 16.20 -5.09 13.86
CA GLY A 89 16.17 -5.55 15.25
C GLY A 89 14.99 -5.03 16.07
N GLU A 90 14.15 -4.15 15.53
CA GLU A 90 12.90 -3.76 16.19
C GLU A 90 11.81 -4.83 16.06
N ASP A 91 10.97 -4.91 17.09
CA ASP A 91 9.75 -5.73 17.06
C ASP A 91 8.67 -5.04 16.22
N VAL A 92 8.09 -5.79 15.28
CA VAL A 92 6.95 -5.34 14.46
C VAL A 92 5.68 -6.02 14.94
N ILE A 93 4.72 -5.22 15.41
CA ILE A 93 3.38 -5.73 15.77
C ILE A 93 2.63 -6.03 14.47
N VAL A 94 2.23 -7.29 14.30
CA VAL A 94 1.43 -7.74 13.15
C VAL A 94 -0.01 -8.04 13.55
N PRO A 95 -0.98 -7.95 12.62
CA PRO A 95 -2.37 -8.28 12.94
C PRO A 95 -2.50 -9.75 13.32
N ARG A 96 -3.27 -10.05 14.36
CA ARG A 96 -3.48 -11.41 14.85
C ARG A 96 -4.37 -12.25 13.93
N ASP A 97 -5.38 -11.61 13.34
CA ASP A 97 -6.46 -12.29 12.62
C ASP A 97 -6.41 -12.05 11.10
N ALA A 98 -5.29 -11.51 10.58
CA ALA A 98 -5.07 -11.32 9.15
C ALA A 98 -3.84 -12.11 8.68
N SER A 99 -3.81 -12.46 7.39
CA SER A 99 -2.61 -13.06 6.81
C SER A 99 -1.47 -12.04 6.74
N VAL A 100 -0.28 -12.53 7.03
CA VAL A 100 0.97 -11.78 6.95
C VAL A 100 1.89 -12.50 5.99
N THR A 101 2.49 -11.75 5.08
CA THR A 101 3.56 -12.22 4.20
C THR A 101 4.77 -11.33 4.43
N ILE A 102 5.95 -11.94 4.52
CA ILE A 102 7.21 -11.20 4.57
C ILE A 102 7.86 -11.33 3.20
N GLU A 103 8.10 -10.20 2.56
CA GLU A 103 8.74 -10.09 1.24
C GLU A 103 10.16 -9.53 1.44
N LEU A 104 11.15 -10.13 0.78
CA LEU A 104 12.53 -9.64 0.78
C LEU A 104 12.69 -8.65 -0.37
N GLU A 105 13.14 -7.43 -0.06
CA GLU A 105 13.20 -6.32 -0.99
C GLU A 105 14.58 -5.65 -0.99
N ILE A 106 14.84 -4.83 -2.01
CA ILE A 106 15.96 -3.90 -2.06
C ILE A 106 15.42 -2.49 -1.85
N ALA A 107 15.79 -1.86 -0.73
CA ALA A 107 15.44 -0.48 -0.43
C ALA A 107 16.51 0.48 -0.96
N LEU A 108 16.09 1.48 -1.74
CA LEU A 108 16.97 2.50 -2.30
C LEU A 108 16.72 3.83 -1.56
N VAL A 109 17.78 4.39 -0.98
CA VAL A 109 17.76 5.74 -0.40
C VAL A 109 18.21 6.71 -1.49
N LEU A 110 17.42 7.74 -1.74
CA LEU A 110 17.74 8.78 -2.71
C LEU A 110 18.51 9.91 -2.03
N ALA A 111 19.57 10.41 -2.65
CA ALA A 111 20.39 11.51 -2.13
C ALA A 111 19.63 12.84 -2.07
N CYS A 112 18.62 13.00 -2.93
CA CYS A 112 17.75 14.16 -2.99
C CYS A 112 16.43 13.81 -3.69
N ASP A 113 15.50 14.77 -3.74
CA ASP A 113 14.23 14.59 -4.43
C ASP A 113 14.43 14.30 -5.93
N ALA A 114 13.73 13.28 -6.42
CA ALA A 114 13.78 12.89 -7.82
C ALA A 114 13.09 13.93 -8.71
N GLY A 115 13.79 14.35 -9.77
CA GLY A 115 13.18 15.08 -10.89
C GLY A 115 12.42 14.15 -11.84
N PRO A 116 11.87 14.68 -12.95
CA PRO A 116 11.17 13.89 -13.97
C PRO A 116 12.08 12.88 -14.69
N VAL A 117 13.39 13.10 -14.66
CA VAL A 117 14.40 12.19 -15.17
C VAL A 117 15.15 11.61 -13.98
N VAL A 118 15.12 10.29 -13.85
CA VAL A 118 15.80 9.55 -12.77
C VAL A 118 16.94 8.75 -13.37
N THR A 119 18.15 8.96 -12.84
CA THR A 119 19.34 8.16 -13.17
C THR A 119 19.81 7.39 -11.92
N PRO A 120 20.57 6.29 -12.09
CA PRO A 120 21.12 5.55 -10.95
C PRO A 120 21.99 6.39 -10.00
N ASP A 121 22.58 7.48 -10.47
CA ASP A 121 23.41 8.39 -9.67
C ASP A 121 22.63 9.10 -8.54
N LEU A 122 21.29 9.07 -8.59
CA LEU A 122 20.43 9.58 -7.51
C LEU A 122 20.46 8.68 -6.27
N ILE A 123 20.86 7.42 -6.41
CA ILE A 123 20.87 6.45 -5.31
C ILE A 123 22.08 6.73 -4.42
N GLU A 124 21.81 7.19 -3.19
CA GLU A 124 22.83 7.39 -2.16
C GLU A 124 23.29 6.05 -1.58
N SER A 125 22.34 5.16 -1.30
CA SER A 125 22.63 3.85 -0.73
C SER A 125 21.54 2.83 -1.08
N ALA A 126 21.92 1.55 -1.04
CA ALA A 126 21.01 0.43 -1.23
C ALA A 126 21.12 -0.52 -0.02
N HIS A 127 19.97 -1.00 0.45
CA HIS A 127 19.86 -1.85 1.63
C HIS A 127 19.02 -3.07 1.31
N ILE A 128 19.29 -4.17 2.00
CA ILE A 128 18.32 -5.26 2.10
C ILE A 128 17.23 -4.80 3.07
N GLY A 129 15.97 -4.87 2.65
CA GLY A 129 14.83 -4.57 3.49
C GLY A 129 13.82 -5.70 3.47
N PHE A 130 12.96 -5.74 4.48
CA PHE A 130 11.82 -6.65 4.51
C PHE A 130 10.52 -5.85 4.48
N GLU A 131 9.63 -6.16 3.53
CA GLU A 131 8.26 -5.66 3.58
C GLU A 131 7.37 -6.68 4.28
N ILE A 132 6.70 -6.24 5.34
CA ILE A 132 5.59 -6.95 5.94
C ILE A 132 4.32 -6.52 5.21
N VAL A 133 3.69 -7.48 4.55
CA VAL A 133 2.48 -7.30 3.77
C VAL A 133 1.30 -7.90 4.51
N SER A 134 0.27 -7.10 4.73
CA SER A 134 -0.99 -7.55 5.34
C SER A 134 -2.15 -6.70 4.84
N SER A 135 -3.23 -7.35 4.41
CA SER A 135 -4.40 -6.67 3.85
C SER A 135 -5.38 -6.28 4.95
N ARG A 136 -5.85 -5.02 4.95
CA ARG A 136 -7.01 -4.58 5.74
C ARG A 136 -8.31 -4.96 5.07
N LEU A 137 -8.29 -5.67 3.95
CA LEU A 137 -9.48 -6.19 3.29
C LEU A 137 -9.46 -7.72 3.27
N PRO A 138 -10.58 -8.42 3.52
CA PRO A 138 -10.64 -9.87 3.54
C PRO A 138 -10.39 -10.45 2.15
N ASP A 139 -9.87 -11.67 2.11
CA ASP A 139 -9.68 -12.43 0.88
C ASP A 139 -8.79 -11.66 -0.14
N ARG A 140 -7.51 -11.43 0.24
CA ARG A 140 -6.50 -10.70 -0.56
C ARG A 140 -6.45 -11.14 -2.03
N GLN A 141 -6.77 -12.41 -2.32
CA GLN A 141 -6.75 -12.94 -3.70
C GLN A 141 -7.94 -12.43 -4.54
N ARG A 142 -9.04 -11.98 -3.91
CA ARG A 142 -10.29 -11.60 -4.57
C ARG A 142 -10.68 -10.13 -4.42
N ILE A 143 -9.91 -9.32 -3.68
CA ILE A 143 -10.17 -7.87 -3.56
C ILE A 143 -9.92 -7.10 -4.87
N GLY A 144 -9.04 -7.61 -5.73
CA GLY A 144 -8.66 -6.98 -6.99
C GLY A 144 -7.66 -5.83 -6.82
N VAL A 145 -7.04 -5.42 -7.93
CA VAL A 145 -5.98 -4.40 -7.94
C VAL A 145 -6.45 -3.03 -7.43
N PRO A 146 -7.62 -2.49 -7.83
CA PRO A 146 -8.09 -1.21 -7.31
C PRO A 146 -8.19 -1.16 -5.78
N ALA A 147 -8.76 -2.19 -5.17
CA ALA A 147 -8.89 -2.27 -3.71
C ALA A 147 -7.53 -2.53 -3.03
N THR A 148 -6.63 -3.26 -3.70
CA THR A 148 -5.25 -3.42 -3.25
C THR A 148 -4.53 -2.07 -3.19
N ILE A 149 -4.67 -1.23 -4.22
CA ILE A 149 -4.10 0.13 -4.23
C ILE A 149 -4.72 0.99 -3.14
N ALA A 150 -6.05 1.00 -3.04
CA ALA A 150 -6.78 1.75 -2.01
C ALA A 150 -6.30 1.42 -0.60
N ASP A 151 -6.03 0.14 -0.32
CA ASP A 151 -5.43 -0.31 0.93
C ASP A 151 -3.89 -0.15 0.96
N ASN A 152 -3.38 0.93 0.38
CA ASN A 152 -1.97 1.28 0.30
C ASN A 152 -1.06 0.14 -0.20
N CYS A 153 -1.51 -0.54 -1.26
CA CYS A 153 -0.88 -1.74 -1.81
C CYS A 153 -0.62 -2.83 -0.76
N VAL A 154 -1.54 -2.99 0.20
CA VAL A 154 -1.46 -3.95 1.32
C VAL A 154 -0.18 -3.85 2.18
N SER A 155 0.49 -2.68 2.16
CA SER A 155 1.68 -2.45 2.99
C SER A 155 1.30 -2.43 4.46
N HIS A 156 2.03 -3.13 5.32
CA HIS A 156 1.85 -3.05 6.78
C HIS A 156 3.04 -2.42 7.48
N ALA A 157 4.27 -2.84 7.15
CA ALA A 157 5.49 -2.28 7.70
C ALA A 157 6.68 -2.57 6.77
N VAL A 158 7.74 -1.77 6.90
CA VAL A 158 9.04 -2.04 6.30
C VAL A 158 10.12 -2.02 7.39
N VAL A 159 11.10 -2.90 7.27
CA VAL A 159 12.27 -3.03 8.16
C VAL A 159 13.54 -2.95 7.33
#